data_AF-A0AB34THZ4-F1
#
_entry.id   AF-A0AB34THZ4-F1
#
_cell.length_a   1.000
_cell.length_b   1.000
_cell.length_c   1.000
_cell.angle_alpha   90.00
_cell.angle_beta   90.00
_cell.angle_gamma   90.00
#
_symmetry.space_group_name_H-M   'P 1'
#
loop_
_entity.id
_entity.type
_entity.pdbx_description
1 polymer ?
#
loop_
_entity_poly.entity_id
_entity_poly.type
_entity_poly.pdbx_seq_one_letter_code
_entity_poly.pdbx_strand_id
1 'polypeptide(L)'
;MRASRLSSAAVACASALILSACGGRAADSTVLRESFDSGDTFSRTVEGRPAEACEAARRTLLSQGYAIARADDAQVEGNKNFQPREDDHEQLVLRISCAPRGGQALVFVSAVQDRYALKKSPTSASVGVGALGSVSLPFGSNDDSLVKVASSTVTDAEFYRRFFQRLQQYLPAAAGASSPSPSPAAAPEPAPAATDQG
;
A
#
# COMPACT_ATOMS: atom_id res chain seq x y z
N MET A 1 24.69 37.01 -61.53
CA MET A 1 24.94 36.96 -60.08
C MET A 1 23.67 36.67 -59.23
N ARG A 2 22.75 35.81 -59.69
CA ARG A 2 21.51 35.47 -58.94
C ARG A 2 21.47 34.01 -58.43
N ALA A 3 22.24 33.10 -59.04
CA ALA A 3 22.26 31.69 -58.66
C ALA A 3 23.01 31.41 -57.34
N SER A 4 24.02 32.21 -56.98
CA SER A 4 24.80 32.00 -55.75
C SER A 4 24.04 32.35 -54.46
N ARG A 5 23.01 33.23 -54.55
CA ARG A 5 22.23 33.65 -53.38
C ARG A 5 21.15 32.65 -52.97
N LEU A 6 20.65 31.83 -53.91
CA LEU A 6 19.69 30.77 -53.59
C LEU A 6 20.34 29.58 -52.88
N SER A 7 21.56 29.21 -53.26
CA SER A 7 22.28 28.11 -52.59
C SER A 7 22.65 28.42 -51.15
N SER A 8 23.01 29.68 -50.83
CA SER A 8 23.31 30.08 -49.44
C SER A 8 22.06 30.12 -48.54
N ALA A 9 20.89 30.46 -49.10
CA ALA A 9 19.64 30.47 -48.35
C ALA A 9 19.13 29.06 -48.03
N ALA A 10 19.29 28.11 -48.97
CA ALA A 10 18.90 26.72 -48.77
C ALA A 10 19.77 26.01 -47.70
N VAL A 11 21.07 26.30 -47.66
CA VAL A 11 21.99 25.74 -46.66
C VAL A 11 21.77 26.34 -45.27
N ALA A 12 21.41 27.63 -45.18
CA ALA A 12 21.08 28.28 -43.91
C ALA A 12 19.77 27.77 -43.30
N CYS A 13 18.74 27.52 -44.12
CA CYS A 13 17.48 26.93 -43.63
C CYS A 13 17.63 25.45 -43.25
N ALA A 14 18.48 24.70 -43.95
CA ALA A 14 18.75 23.30 -43.62
C ALA A 14 19.55 23.14 -42.31
N SER A 15 20.44 24.08 -41.99
CA SER A 15 21.22 24.07 -40.75
C SER A 15 20.43 24.50 -39.52
N ALA A 16 19.41 25.36 -39.67
CA ALA A 16 18.51 25.73 -38.57
C ALA A 16 17.58 24.59 -38.12
N LEU A 17 17.25 23.64 -39.02
CA LEU A 17 16.41 22.48 -38.71
C LEU A 17 17.15 21.32 -38.02
N ILE A 18 18.50 21.36 -37.98
CA ILE A 18 19.30 20.29 -37.37
C ILE A 18 19.61 20.60 -35.89
N LEU A 19 19.45 21.84 -35.43
CA LEU A 19 19.73 22.21 -34.03
C LEU A 19 18.56 22.02 -33.05
N SER A 20 17.36 21.61 -33.50
CA SER A 20 16.22 21.34 -32.62
C SER A 20 16.20 19.91 -32.04
N ALA A 21 17.23 19.08 -32.29
CA ALA A 21 17.28 17.69 -31.82
C ALA A 21 18.07 17.47 -30.51
N CYS A 22 18.60 18.51 -29.87
CA CYS A 22 19.44 18.39 -28.67
C CYS A 22 18.80 18.91 -27.37
N GLY A 23 17.47 18.95 -27.27
CA GLY A 23 16.76 19.31 -26.05
C GLY A 23 15.75 18.25 -25.65
N GLY A 24 16.17 17.22 -24.91
CA GLY A 24 15.20 16.19 -24.52
C GLY A 24 15.72 14.94 -23.85
N ARG A 25 16.72 15.05 -22.97
CA ARG A 25 16.90 14.07 -21.89
C ARG A 25 17.21 14.82 -20.61
N ALA A 26 16.29 15.70 -20.21
CA ALA A 26 16.17 16.03 -18.79
C ALA A 26 15.99 14.67 -18.09
N ALA A 27 16.91 14.35 -17.18
CA ALA A 27 16.87 13.13 -16.41
C ALA A 27 15.46 12.91 -15.89
N ASP A 28 14.85 11.80 -16.33
CA ASP A 28 13.56 11.30 -15.85
C ASP A 28 13.77 10.80 -14.42
N SER A 29 14.11 11.74 -13.53
CA SER A 29 14.29 11.45 -12.12
C SER A 29 12.91 11.34 -11.52
N THR A 30 12.66 10.24 -10.82
CA THR A 30 11.40 9.95 -10.13
C THR A 30 10.97 11.11 -9.22
N VAL A 31 11.93 11.86 -8.67
CA VAL A 31 11.74 13.08 -7.88
C VAL A 31 11.06 14.21 -8.67
N LEU A 32 11.33 14.35 -9.97
CA LEU A 32 10.65 15.33 -10.84
C LEU A 32 9.26 14.86 -11.30
N ARG A 33 8.93 13.56 -11.15
CA ARG A 33 7.60 13.00 -11.43
C ARG A 33 6.67 13.04 -10.20
N GLU A 34 7.21 13.37 -9.02
CA GLU A 34 6.42 13.46 -7.80
C GLU A 34 5.43 14.63 -7.88
N SER A 35 4.16 14.29 -8.11
CA SER A 35 3.06 15.26 -8.16
C SER A 35 2.31 15.25 -6.83
N PHE A 36 2.27 16.40 -6.14
CA PHE A 36 1.45 16.59 -4.93
C PHE A 36 -0.06 16.73 -5.24
N ASP A 37 -0.47 16.50 -6.49
CA ASP A 37 -1.86 16.49 -6.97
C ASP A 37 -2.50 15.09 -6.80
N SER A 38 -2.33 14.46 -5.64
CA SER A 38 -2.88 13.12 -5.41
C SER A 38 -4.38 13.13 -5.04
N GLY A 39 -4.99 14.32 -5.06
CA GLY A 39 -6.37 14.57 -4.64
C GLY A 39 -6.66 13.93 -3.29
N ASP A 40 -7.81 13.26 -3.20
CA ASP A 40 -8.18 12.54 -1.99
C ASP A 40 -7.56 11.14 -1.91
N THR A 41 -6.79 10.62 -2.88
CA THR A 41 -6.41 9.18 -2.94
C THR A 41 -5.90 8.60 -1.63
N PHE A 42 -5.03 9.33 -0.94
CA PHE A 42 -4.38 8.90 0.30
C PHE A 42 -5.09 9.35 1.58
N SER A 43 -6.21 10.08 1.49
CA SER A 43 -6.88 10.61 2.69
C SER A 43 -8.41 10.61 2.63
N ARG A 44 -9.08 10.42 3.77
CA ARG A 44 -10.53 10.59 3.90
C ARG A 44 -10.87 11.24 5.23
N THR A 45 -11.87 12.12 5.19
CA THR A 45 -12.49 12.62 6.42
C THR A 45 -13.56 11.63 6.86
N VAL A 46 -13.60 11.33 8.15
CA VAL A 46 -14.56 10.42 8.78
C VAL A 46 -15.16 11.05 10.03
N GLU A 47 -16.38 10.65 10.38
CA GLU A 47 -17.01 11.07 11.64
C GLU A 47 -16.27 10.49 12.85
N GLY A 48 -16.26 11.24 13.95
CA GLY A 48 -15.68 10.82 15.23
C GLY A 48 -14.29 11.37 15.52
N ARG A 49 -13.73 10.94 16.65
CA ARG A 49 -12.42 11.41 17.13
C ARG A 49 -11.27 10.66 16.44
N PRO A 50 -10.05 11.25 16.37
CA PRO A 50 -8.88 10.57 15.78
C PRO A 50 -8.63 9.17 16.34
N ALA A 51 -8.76 8.99 17.66
CA ALA A 51 -8.60 7.69 18.32
C ALA A 51 -9.61 6.64 17.82
N GLU A 52 -10.86 7.04 17.57
CA GLU A 52 -11.90 6.14 17.04
C GLU A 52 -11.60 5.75 15.59
N ALA A 53 -11.14 6.71 14.79
CA ALA A 53 -10.72 6.46 13.42
C ALA A 53 -9.50 5.53 13.34
N CYS A 54 -8.52 5.69 14.24
CA CYS A 54 -7.34 4.84 14.29
C CYS A 54 -7.63 3.44 14.84
N GLU A 55 -8.54 3.29 15.81
CA GLU A 55 -9.05 1.97 16.19
C GLU A 55 -9.81 1.29 15.03
N ALA A 56 -10.61 2.03 14.25
CA ALA A 56 -11.25 1.51 13.06
C ALA A 56 -10.23 1.09 11.98
N ALA A 57 -9.16 1.86 11.79
CA ALA A 57 -8.06 1.52 10.89
C ALA A 57 -7.32 0.25 11.35
N ARG A 58 -7.04 0.13 12.65
CA ARG A 58 -6.43 -1.07 13.24
C ARG A 58 -7.29 -2.31 13.01
N ARG A 59 -8.60 -2.22 13.24
CA ARG A 59 -9.56 -3.32 12.95
C ARG A 59 -9.62 -3.64 11.47
N THR A 60 -9.54 -2.63 10.60
CA THR A 60 -9.47 -2.81 9.15
C THR A 60 -8.25 -3.63 8.75
N LEU A 61 -7.07 -3.28 9.23
CA LEU A 61 -5.83 -4.03 8.98
C LEU A 61 -5.94 -5.48 9.47
N LEU A 62 -6.38 -5.67 10.71
CA LEU A 62 -6.57 -7.01 11.29
C LEU A 62 -7.55 -7.85 10.45
N SER A 63 -8.65 -7.26 9.97
CA SER A 63 -9.64 -7.95 9.13
C SER A 63 -9.09 -8.42 7.77
N GLN A 64 -8.01 -7.79 7.29
CA GLN A 64 -7.34 -8.14 6.04
C GLN A 64 -6.10 -9.01 6.25
N GLY A 65 -5.84 -9.46 7.50
CA GLY A 65 -4.74 -10.35 7.85
C GLY A 65 -3.37 -9.67 7.95
N TYR A 66 -3.34 -8.37 8.27
CA TYR A 66 -2.09 -7.68 8.58
C TYR A 66 -1.67 -7.95 10.03
N ALA A 67 -0.37 -8.11 10.24
CA ALA A 67 0.22 -8.06 11.58
C ALA A 67 0.42 -6.59 11.98
N ILE A 68 -0.08 -6.21 13.16
CA ILE A 68 0.07 -4.85 13.68
C ILE A 68 1.47 -4.69 14.26
N ALA A 69 2.23 -3.74 13.71
CA ALA A 69 3.57 -3.40 14.18
C ALA A 69 3.53 -2.30 15.26
N ARG A 70 2.66 -1.30 15.08
CA ARG A 70 2.43 -0.19 16.03
C ARG A 70 0.97 0.26 15.97
N ALA A 71 0.43 0.68 17.09
CA ALA A 71 -0.89 1.30 17.15
C ALA A 71 -0.99 2.19 18.39
N ASP A 72 -1.51 3.40 18.20
CA ASP A 72 -1.88 4.36 19.23
C ASP A 72 -3.08 5.21 18.74
N ASP A 73 -3.48 6.20 19.54
CA ASP A 73 -4.64 7.05 19.27
C ASP A 73 -4.50 7.95 18.02
N ALA A 74 -3.30 8.09 17.47
CA ALA A 74 -3.00 8.94 16.32
C ALA A 74 -2.41 8.16 15.14
N GLN A 75 -1.85 6.97 15.32
CA GLN A 75 -1.15 6.23 14.28
C GLN A 75 -1.41 4.73 14.36
N VAL A 76 -1.41 4.07 13.19
CA VAL A 76 -1.39 2.61 13.08
C VAL A 76 -0.43 2.18 11.98
N GLU A 77 0.42 1.20 12.26
CA GLU A 77 1.30 0.56 11.28
C GLU A 77 1.04 -0.95 11.28
N GLY A 78 0.91 -1.53 10.09
CA GLY A 78 0.80 -2.97 9.92
C GLY A 78 1.49 -3.46 8.66
N ASN A 79 1.91 -4.73 8.67
CA ASN A 79 2.55 -5.37 7.53
C ASN A 79 1.89 -6.70 7.19
N LYS A 80 1.95 -7.06 5.91
CA LYS A 80 1.50 -8.35 5.40
C LYS A 80 2.48 -8.87 4.37
N ASN A 81 2.88 -10.13 4.52
CA ASN A 81 3.81 -10.78 3.62
C ASN A 81 3.03 -11.60 2.58
N PHE A 82 3.58 -11.63 1.37
CA PHE A 82 3.09 -12.41 0.23
C PHE A 82 4.27 -13.18 -0.35
N GLN A 83 4.01 -14.37 -0.87
CA GLN A 83 4.98 -15.16 -1.62
C GLN A 83 4.31 -15.66 -2.90
N PRO A 84 4.23 -14.82 -3.95
CA PRO A 84 3.56 -15.21 -5.19
C PRO A 84 4.24 -16.39 -5.90
N ARG A 85 5.56 -16.53 -5.72
CA ARG A 85 6.40 -17.65 -6.17
C ARG A 85 7.42 -17.99 -5.10
N GLU A 86 8.01 -19.18 -5.17
CA GLU A 86 8.95 -19.70 -4.16
C GLU A 86 10.11 -18.72 -3.88
N ASP A 87 10.70 -18.12 -4.92
CA ASP A 87 11.82 -17.18 -4.79
C ASP A 87 11.42 -15.69 -4.73
N ASP A 88 10.12 -15.38 -4.84
CA ASP A 88 9.59 -14.01 -4.84
C ASP A 88 8.89 -13.72 -3.51
N HIS A 89 9.51 -12.93 -2.65
CA HIS A 89 8.92 -12.50 -1.38
C HIS A 89 8.54 -11.03 -1.44
N GLU A 90 7.30 -10.71 -1.08
CA GLU A 90 6.81 -9.33 -1.09
C GLU A 90 6.23 -8.98 0.28
N GLN A 91 6.45 -7.76 0.73
CA GLN A 91 5.88 -7.25 1.97
C GLN A 91 5.15 -5.95 1.67
N LEU A 92 3.90 -5.87 2.11
CA LEU A 92 3.12 -4.65 2.04
C LEU A 92 3.02 -4.05 3.44
N VAL A 93 3.56 -2.83 3.60
CA VAL A 93 3.55 -2.06 4.86
C VAL A 93 2.59 -0.90 4.72
N LEU A 94 1.58 -0.84 5.58
CA LEU A 94 0.63 0.28 5.65
C LEU A 94 0.94 1.13 6.87
N ARG A 95 0.91 2.45 6.67
CA ARG A 95 1.00 3.45 7.73
C ARG A 95 -0.22 4.36 7.64
N ILE A 96 -0.94 4.45 8.75
CA ILE A 96 -2.15 5.24 8.90
C ILE A 96 -1.91 6.30 9.96
N SER A 97 -2.31 7.52 9.67
CA SER A 97 -2.26 8.68 10.56
C SER A 97 -3.66 9.27 10.69
N CYS A 98 -4.13 9.47 11.92
CA CYS A 98 -5.44 10.06 12.23
C CYS A 98 -5.22 11.42 12.89
N ALA A 99 -5.72 12.48 12.26
CA ALA A 99 -5.57 13.85 12.74
C ALA A 99 -6.95 14.49 13.01
N PRO A 100 -7.06 15.42 13.97
CA PRO A 100 -8.31 16.12 14.23
C PRO A 100 -8.69 17.04 13.05
N ARG A 101 -9.98 17.07 12.71
CA ARG A 101 -10.58 17.98 11.73
C ARG A 101 -11.93 18.47 12.24
N GLY A 102 -11.93 19.43 13.15
CA GLY A 102 -13.15 19.86 13.84
C GLY A 102 -13.76 18.73 14.67
N GLY A 103 -15.04 18.42 14.47
CA GLY A 103 -15.71 17.27 15.10
C GLY A 103 -15.48 15.92 14.41
N GLN A 104 -14.67 15.92 13.34
CA GLN A 104 -14.33 14.76 12.52
C GLN A 104 -12.85 14.42 12.67
N ALA A 105 -12.44 13.29 12.09
CA ALA A 105 -11.04 12.92 11.93
C ALA A 105 -10.67 12.90 10.45
N LEU A 106 -9.47 13.38 10.12
CA LEU A 106 -8.85 13.21 8.81
C LEU A 106 -7.87 12.04 8.90
N VAL A 107 -8.13 10.99 8.13
CA VAL A 107 -7.32 9.78 8.08
C VAL A 107 -6.44 9.82 6.84
N PHE A 108 -5.12 9.70 7.01
CA PHE A 108 -4.14 9.56 5.95
C PHE A 108 -3.61 8.14 5.93
N VAL A 109 -3.42 7.57 4.73
CA VAL A 109 -2.95 6.20 4.54
C VAL A 109 -1.86 6.19 3.48
N SER A 110 -0.74 5.55 3.80
CA SER A 110 0.32 5.26 2.84
C SER A 110 0.61 3.76 2.87
N ALA A 111 1.00 3.22 1.72
CA ALA A 111 1.33 1.81 1.58
C ALA A 111 2.60 1.67 0.73
N VAL A 112 3.55 0.88 1.20
CA VAL A 112 4.80 0.59 0.50
C VAL A 112 4.89 -0.91 0.31
N GLN A 113 5.14 -1.33 -0.94
CA GLN A 113 5.44 -2.69 -1.30
C GLN A 113 6.95 -2.86 -1.44
N ASP A 114 7.51 -3.71 -0.61
CA ASP A 114 8.90 -4.15 -0.68
C ASP A 114 8.96 -5.51 -1.36
N ARG A 115 9.87 -5.68 -2.32
CA ARG A 115 10.13 -6.97 -2.98
C ARG A 115 11.52 -7.44 -2.60
N TYR A 116 11.62 -8.71 -2.24
CA TYR A 116 12.83 -9.40 -1.84
C TYR A 116 13.04 -10.60 -2.77
N ALA A 117 14.27 -10.76 -3.23
CA ALA A 117 14.69 -11.93 -4.00
C ALA A 117 15.66 -12.76 -3.17
N LEU A 118 15.64 -14.07 -3.40
CA LEU A 118 16.63 -14.99 -2.86
C LEU A 118 17.95 -14.83 -3.63
N LYS A 119 18.99 -14.42 -2.92
CA LYS A 119 20.35 -14.41 -3.46
C LYS A 119 21.05 -15.72 -3.10
N LYS A 120 21.12 -16.64 -4.06
CA LYS A 120 21.93 -17.86 -3.95
C LYS A 120 23.41 -17.52 -4.14
N SER A 121 24.20 -17.64 -3.07
CA SER A 121 25.66 -17.53 -3.14
C SER A 121 26.27 -18.92 -3.04
N PRO A 122 26.93 -19.44 -4.09
CA PRO A 122 27.58 -20.74 -4.01
C PRO A 122 28.86 -20.64 -3.18
N THR A 123 28.82 -21.07 -1.92
CA THR A 123 30.03 -21.21 -1.09
C THR A 123 30.71 -22.53 -1.46
N SER A 124 31.89 -22.46 -2.08
CA SER A 124 32.71 -23.64 -2.37
C SER A 124 33.76 -23.81 -1.27
N ALA A 125 33.77 -24.96 -0.60
CA ALA A 125 34.83 -25.35 0.31
C ALA A 125 35.88 -26.15 -0.47
N SER A 126 37.12 -25.65 -0.57
CA SER A 126 38.22 -26.40 -1.16
C SER A 126 38.85 -27.31 -0.10
N VAL A 127 38.95 -28.60 -0.39
CA VAL A 127 39.70 -29.54 0.43
C VAL A 127 41.06 -29.73 -0.22
N GLY A 128 42.11 -29.30 0.47
CA GLY A 128 43.50 -29.51 0.03
C GLY A 128 43.89 -30.97 0.22
N VAL A 129 44.01 -31.72 -0.86
CA VAL A 129 44.64 -33.04 -0.89
C VAL A 129 46.12 -32.84 -1.18
N GLY A 130 46.99 -33.25 -0.24
CA GLY A 130 48.44 -33.04 -0.36
C GLY A 130 49.05 -33.63 -1.64
N ALA A 131 50.21 -33.08 -2.03
CA ALA A 131 51.11 -33.46 -3.13
C ALA A 131 50.54 -33.57 -4.56
N LEU A 132 49.22 -33.56 -4.79
CA LEU A 132 48.61 -33.83 -6.10
C LEU A 132 47.55 -32.82 -6.57
N GLY A 133 47.35 -31.71 -5.84
CA GLY A 133 46.46 -30.63 -6.25
C GLY A 133 45.07 -30.69 -5.60
N SER A 134 44.43 -29.53 -5.51
CA SER A 134 43.15 -29.34 -4.84
C SER A 134 41.99 -29.87 -5.69
N VAL A 135 41.08 -30.63 -5.07
CA VAL A 135 39.79 -31.00 -5.68
C VAL A 135 38.70 -30.15 -5.04
N SER A 136 38.07 -29.29 -5.84
CA SER A 136 36.91 -28.49 -5.42
C SER A 136 35.66 -29.35 -5.59
N LEU A 137 35.12 -29.89 -4.50
CA LEU A 137 33.80 -30.55 -4.51
C LEU A 137 32.76 -29.53 -4.01
N PRO A 138 31.69 -29.24 -4.78
CA PRO A 138 30.62 -28.37 -4.32
C PRO A 138 29.80 -29.12 -3.26
N PHE A 139 30.17 -28.98 -1.99
CA PHE A 139 29.32 -29.39 -0.88
C PHE A 139 28.29 -28.28 -0.65
N GLY A 140 27.03 -28.59 -0.98
CA GLY A 140 25.93 -27.64 -1.01
C GLY A 140 25.52 -27.16 0.39
N SER A 141 25.91 -25.93 0.71
CA SER A 141 25.05 -25.03 1.47
C SER A 141 24.90 -23.78 0.62
N ASN A 142 23.73 -23.61 0.02
CA ASN A 142 23.36 -22.31 -0.55
C ASN A 142 22.99 -21.42 0.65
N ASP A 143 23.75 -20.35 0.89
CA ASP A 143 23.31 -19.31 1.81
C ASP A 143 22.22 -18.50 1.11
N ASP A 144 20.98 -18.95 1.30
CA ASP A 144 19.78 -18.31 0.79
C ASP A 144 19.47 -17.08 1.65
N SER A 145 19.88 -15.90 1.17
CA SER A 145 19.63 -14.62 1.84
C SER A 145 18.59 -13.79 1.09
N LEU A 146 17.60 -13.27 1.81
CA LEU A 146 16.64 -12.30 1.26
C LEU A 146 17.29 -10.93 1.16
N VAL A 147 17.43 -10.42 -0.06
CA VAL A 147 17.88 -9.05 -0.32
C VAL A 147 16.70 -8.24 -0.85
N LYS A 148 16.47 -7.06 -0.28
CA LYS A 148 15.47 -6.12 -0.80
C LYS A 148 15.90 -5.64 -2.18
N VAL A 149 15.16 -6.03 -3.21
CA VAL A 149 15.46 -5.72 -4.62
C VAL A 149 14.62 -4.57 -5.16
N ALA A 150 13.47 -4.29 -4.57
CA ALA A 150 12.65 -3.14 -4.92
C ALA A 150 11.85 -2.62 -3.72
N SER A 151 11.49 -1.34 -3.77
CA SER A 151 10.57 -0.67 -2.85
C SER A 151 9.74 0.31 -3.67
N SER A 152 8.43 0.20 -3.61
CA SER A 152 7.53 1.10 -4.36
C SER A 152 6.32 1.47 -3.52
N THR A 153 5.99 2.76 -3.51
CA THR A 153 4.73 3.24 -2.95
C THR A 153 3.57 2.75 -3.81
N VAL A 154 2.53 2.20 -3.18
CA VAL A 154 1.30 1.83 -3.88
C VAL A 154 0.56 3.12 -4.25
N THR A 155 0.27 3.31 -5.54
CA THR A 155 -0.45 4.49 -6.05
C THR A 155 -1.82 4.13 -6.63
N ASP A 156 -2.22 2.85 -6.56
CA ASP A 156 -3.49 2.38 -7.08
C ASP A 156 -4.67 2.96 -6.28
N ALA A 157 -5.49 3.79 -6.93
CA ALA A 157 -6.63 4.44 -6.28
C ALA A 157 -7.69 3.43 -5.82
N GLU A 158 -7.80 2.28 -6.49
CA GLU A 158 -8.79 1.26 -6.15
C GLU A 158 -8.46 0.59 -4.80
N PHE A 159 -7.18 0.30 -4.57
CA PHE A 159 -6.64 -0.19 -3.31
C PHE A 159 -7.05 0.71 -2.13
N TYR A 160 -6.81 2.02 -2.24
CA TYR A 160 -7.18 2.97 -1.18
C TYR A 160 -8.69 3.07 -1.00
N ARG A 161 -9.46 3.07 -2.10
CA ARG A 161 -10.94 3.08 -2.02
C ARG A 161 -11.45 1.87 -1.23
N ARG A 162 -10.93 0.67 -1.49
CA ARG A 162 -11.30 -0.55 -0.75
C ARG A 162 -10.90 -0.48 0.72
N PHE A 163 -9.72 0.06 1.03
CA PHE A 163 -9.29 0.29 2.41
C PHE A 163 -10.29 1.20 3.15
N PHE A 164 -10.61 2.38 2.58
CA PHE A 164 -11.50 3.33 3.24
C PHE A 164 -12.95 2.80 3.37
N GLN A 165 -13.42 2.02 2.40
CA GLN A 165 -14.72 1.34 2.50
C GLN A 165 -14.76 0.34 3.67
N ARG A 166 -13.67 -0.38 3.93
CA ARG A 166 -13.55 -1.27 5.11
C ARG A 166 -13.45 -0.49 6.40
N LEU A 167 -12.67 0.59 6.42
CA LEU A 167 -12.55 1.48 7.58
C LEU A 167 -13.91 1.99 8.05
N GLN A 168 -14.76 2.41 7.10
CA GLN A 168 -16.11 2.88 7.41
C GLN A 168 -16.97 1.83 8.14
N GLN A 169 -16.73 0.54 7.94
CA GLN A 169 -17.46 -0.56 8.60
C GLN A 169 -17.07 -0.73 10.07
N TYR A 170 -15.91 -0.22 10.46
CA TYR A 170 -15.38 -0.33 11.82
C TYR A 170 -15.45 0.97 12.63
N LEU A 171 -15.90 2.06 12.01
CA LEU A 171 -16.21 3.28 12.75
C LEU A 171 -17.39 3.00 13.71
N PRO A 172 -17.37 3.59 14.92
CA PRO A 172 -18.51 3.50 15.82
C PRO A 172 -19.77 4.02 15.10
N ALA A 173 -20.89 3.32 15.28
CA ALA A 173 -22.17 3.85 14.84
C ALA A 173 -22.33 5.24 15.45
N ALA A 174 -22.58 6.24 14.62
CA ALA A 174 -22.80 7.61 15.08
C ALA A 174 -23.80 7.55 16.24
N ALA A 175 -23.36 7.94 17.44
CA ALA A 175 -24.15 7.88 18.65
C ALA A 175 -25.42 8.72 18.42
N GLY A 176 -26.50 8.05 18.02
CA GLY A 176 -27.67 8.69 17.40
C GLY A 176 -28.54 7.74 16.57
N ALA A 177 -28.00 6.64 16.04
CA ALA A 177 -28.82 5.51 15.62
C ALA A 177 -29.21 4.70 16.85
N SER A 178 -30.27 5.16 17.54
CA SER A 178 -31.00 4.37 18.50
C SER A 178 -31.22 2.96 17.95
N SER A 179 -30.67 1.95 18.63
CA SER A 179 -31.20 0.60 18.52
C SER A 179 -32.72 0.72 18.61
N PRO A 180 -33.52 0.11 17.71
CA PRO A 180 -34.94 0.00 17.96
C PRO A 180 -35.06 -0.75 19.28
N SER A 181 -35.44 -0.02 20.34
CA SER A 181 -35.81 -0.61 21.61
C SER A 181 -36.83 -1.69 21.26
N PRO A 182 -36.64 -2.96 21.64
CA PRO A 182 -37.66 -3.97 21.39
C PRO A 182 -38.92 -3.46 22.09
N SER A 183 -39.90 -3.04 21.28
CA SER A 183 -41.24 -2.72 21.75
C SER A 183 -41.64 -3.87 22.67
N PRO A 184 -42.03 -3.62 23.93
CA PRO A 184 -42.40 -4.70 24.83
C PRO A 184 -43.47 -5.52 24.14
N ALA A 185 -43.14 -6.78 23.84
CA ALA A 185 -44.12 -7.74 23.37
C ALA A 185 -45.31 -7.65 24.32
N ALA A 186 -46.48 -7.36 23.75
CA ALA A 186 -47.73 -7.32 24.47
C ALA A 186 -47.81 -8.55 25.38
N ALA A 187 -48.01 -8.32 26.67
CA ALA A 187 -48.25 -9.37 27.63
C ALA A 187 -49.40 -10.25 27.11
N PRO A 188 -49.31 -11.59 27.22
CA PRO A 188 -50.40 -12.44 26.82
C PRO A 188 -51.62 -12.14 27.71
N GLU A 189 -52.72 -11.77 27.08
CA GLU A 189 -54.03 -11.63 27.70
C GLU A 189 -54.40 -12.94 28.40
N PRO A 190 -54.80 -12.92 29.69
CA PRO A 190 -55.12 -14.15 30.41
C PRO A 190 -56.40 -14.76 29.85
N ALA A 191 -56.32 -16.05 29.51
CA ALA A 191 -57.46 -16.83 29.03
C ALA A 191 -58.64 -16.79 30.02
N PRO A 192 -59.89 -16.73 29.54
CA PRO A 192 -61.06 -16.76 30.41
C PRO A 192 -61.17 -18.12 31.11
N ALA A 193 -61.37 -18.08 32.42
CA ALA A 193 -61.61 -19.25 33.25
C ALA A 193 -62.91 -19.94 32.80
N ALA A 194 -62.81 -21.22 32.42
CA ALA A 194 -63.96 -22.08 32.23
C ALA A 194 -64.70 -22.20 33.57
N THR A 195 -65.96 -21.79 33.59
CA THR A 195 -66.87 -22.06 34.70
C THR A 195 -67.55 -23.39 34.40
N ASP A 196 -67.15 -24.44 35.12
CA ASP A 196 -67.84 -25.73 35.11
C ASP A 196 -69.00 -25.65 36.12
N GLN A 197 -70.23 -25.68 35.62
CA GLN A 197 -71.43 -25.98 36.38
C GLN A 197 -72.11 -27.18 35.70
N GLY A 198 -72.17 -28.32 36.39
CA GLY A 198 -72.92 -29.50 35.97
C GLY A 198 -72.44 -30.79 36.60
#